data_AF-A0A963LE54-F1
#
_entry.id   AF-A0A963LE54-F1
#
_cell.length_a   1.000
_cell.length_b   1.000
_cell.length_c   1.000
_cell.angle_alpha   90.00
_cell.angle_beta   90.00
_cell.angle_gamma   90.00
#
_symmetry.space_group_name_H-M   'P 1'
#
loop_
_entity.id
_entity.type
_entity.pdbx_description
1 polymer ?
#
loop_
_entity_poly.entity_id
_entity_poly.type
_entity_poly.pdbx_seq_one_letter_code
_entity_poly.pdbx_strand_id
1 'polypeptide(L)'
;MKTANLNSTFHIKLIELSASPSGFGASELTGFSPEQVRRAAEALVKAGKLMRAKVSSHRVRYFANDILAKAYIAGQAPARAPHSAAGSRTRAHWKPDAPMRITPKTKIYVAPPLPRNVFRTNTYPQF
;
A
#
# COMPACT_ATOMS: atom_id res chain seq x y z
N MET A 1 -26.37 4.43 -19.71
CA MET A 1 -24.89 4.61 -19.65
C MET A 1 -24.53 5.81 -20.52
N LYS A 2 -23.96 6.89 -19.96
CA LYS A 2 -23.50 8.04 -20.78
C LYS A 2 -22.21 7.64 -21.49
N THR A 3 -22.24 7.55 -22.81
CA THR A 3 -21.04 7.45 -23.66
C THR A 3 -20.30 8.77 -23.56
N ALA A 4 -19.17 8.78 -22.85
CA ALA A 4 -18.29 9.94 -22.87
C ALA A 4 -17.81 10.15 -24.31
N ASN A 5 -17.87 11.38 -24.82
CA ASN A 5 -17.30 11.72 -26.12
C ASN A 5 -15.77 11.61 -26.03
N LEU A 6 -15.24 10.44 -26.39
CA LEU A 6 -13.82 10.04 -26.25
C LEU A 6 -12.90 10.63 -27.34
N ASN A 7 -13.37 11.64 -28.08
CA ASN A 7 -12.68 12.23 -29.23
C ASN A 7 -12.38 13.72 -29.04
N SER A 8 -12.30 14.22 -27.81
CA SER A 8 -11.83 15.58 -27.58
C SER A 8 -10.31 15.67 -27.73
N THR A 9 -9.79 16.85 -28.10
CA THR A 9 -8.35 17.14 -28.21
C THR A 9 -7.56 16.73 -26.96
N PHE A 10 -8.20 16.81 -25.79
CA PHE A 10 -7.62 16.37 -24.53
C PHE A 10 -7.36 14.85 -24.49
N HIS A 11 -8.32 14.03 -24.92
CA HIS A 11 -8.15 12.58 -24.97
C HIS A 11 -7.07 12.16 -25.96
N ILE A 12 -6.95 12.86 -27.09
CA ILE A 12 -5.89 12.61 -28.09
C ILE A 12 -4.52 12.86 -27.46
N LYS A 13 -4.33 13.98 -26.75
CA LYS A 13 -3.09 14.27 -26.03
C LYS A 13 -2.76 13.23 -24.96
N LEU A 14 -3.75 12.74 -24.23
CA LEU A 14 -3.52 11.66 -23.24
C LEU A 14 -3.06 10.36 -23.91
N ILE A 15 -3.59 10.03 -25.09
CA ILE A 15 -3.15 8.87 -25.87
C ILE A 15 -1.70 9.07 -26.33
N GLU A 16 -1.36 10.24 -26.85
CA GLU A 16 0.00 10.58 -27.27
C GLU A 16 1.00 10.44 -26.10
N LEU A 17 0.66 11.00 -24.93
CA LEU A 17 1.50 10.89 -23.73
C LEU A 17 1.64 9.45 -23.24
N SER A 18 0.61 8.62 -23.42
CA SER A 18 0.64 7.21 -23.02
C SER A 18 1.57 6.34 -23.86
N ALA A 19 1.98 6.81 -25.04
CA ALA A 19 2.96 6.14 -25.89
C ALA A 19 4.39 6.25 -25.32
N SER A 20 4.63 7.20 -24.39
CA SER A 20 5.92 7.35 -23.72
C SER A 20 6.30 6.07 -22.95
N PRO A 21 7.59 5.68 -22.93
CA PRO A 21 8.05 4.48 -22.21
C PRO A 21 7.76 4.51 -20.71
N SER A 22 7.71 5.70 -20.12
CA SER A 22 7.37 5.93 -18.71
C SER A 22 5.86 6.00 -18.45
N GLY A 23 5.03 6.15 -19.49
CA GLY A 23 3.61 6.46 -19.36
C GLY A 23 3.36 7.77 -18.60
N PHE A 24 2.10 8.10 -18.33
CA PHE A 24 1.76 9.33 -17.60
C PHE A 24 1.03 9.05 -16.28
N GLY A 25 1.33 9.87 -15.26
CA GLY A 25 0.56 9.96 -14.03
C GLY A 25 -0.41 11.14 -14.03
N ALA A 26 -1.53 11.02 -13.31
CA ALA A 26 -2.52 12.10 -13.23
C ALA A 26 -1.99 13.39 -12.57
N SER A 27 -0.98 13.26 -11.70
CA SER A 27 -0.33 14.37 -10.99
C SER A 27 0.79 15.05 -11.76
N GLU A 28 1.24 14.48 -12.88
CA GLU A 28 2.37 15.00 -13.68
C GLU A 28 1.91 15.99 -14.75
N LEU A 29 0.61 16.02 -15.03
CA LEU A 29 -0.01 16.86 -16.04
C LEU A 29 -0.34 18.24 -15.46
N THR A 30 0.37 19.26 -15.92
CA THR A 30 0.11 20.65 -15.56
C THR A 30 -1.05 21.23 -16.38
N GLY A 31 -1.80 22.18 -15.80
CA GLY A 31 -2.92 22.86 -16.47
C GLY A 31 -4.29 22.17 -16.35
N PHE A 32 -4.37 20.98 -15.74
CA PHE A 32 -5.63 20.28 -15.46
C PHE A 32 -5.66 19.81 -14.01
N SER A 33 -6.86 19.64 -13.44
CA SER A 33 -6.94 19.02 -12.12
C SER A 33 -6.67 17.51 -12.23
N PRO A 34 -5.99 16.90 -11.23
CA PRO A 34 -5.72 15.46 -11.25
C PRO A 34 -6.98 14.60 -11.39
N GLU A 35 -8.10 15.06 -10.83
CA GLU A 35 -9.41 14.41 -10.94
C GLU A 35 -9.96 14.42 -12.37
N GLN A 36 -9.80 15.54 -13.11
CA GLN A 36 -10.20 15.61 -14.51
C GLN A 36 -9.41 14.63 -15.38
N VAL A 37 -8.09 14.62 -15.20
CA VAL A 37 -7.19 13.71 -15.90
C VAL A 37 -7.56 12.26 -15.59
N ARG A 38 -7.80 11.94 -14.32
CA ARG A 38 -8.16 10.61 -13.88
C ARG A 38 -9.49 10.15 -14.48
N ARG A 39 -10.52 10.98 -14.47
CA ARG A 39 -11.82 10.67 -15.09
C ARG A 39 -11.70 10.41 -16.59
N ALA A 40 -10.91 11.21 -17.30
CA ALA A 40 -10.68 11.02 -18.74
C ALA A 40 -9.86 9.75 -19.03
N ALA A 41 -8.82 9.50 -18.25
CA ALA A 41 -8.01 8.29 -18.37
C ALA A 41 -8.83 7.03 -18.07
N GLU A 42 -9.67 7.05 -17.02
CA GLU A 42 -10.60 5.95 -16.71
C GLU A 42 -11.61 5.72 -17.84
N ALA A 43 -12.09 6.77 -18.49
CA ALA A 43 -12.97 6.65 -19.65
C ALA A 43 -12.23 5.99 -20.84
N LEU A 44 -10.97 6.33 -21.08
CA LEU A 44 -10.14 5.72 -22.12
C LEU A 44 -9.76 4.26 -21.81
N VAL A 45 -9.53 3.93 -20.54
CA VAL A 45 -9.31 2.55 -20.09
C VAL A 45 -10.59 1.72 -20.30
N LYS A 46 -11.76 2.27 -19.94
CA LYS A 46 -13.04 1.59 -20.17
C LYS A 46 -13.31 1.37 -21.66
N ALA A 47 -12.80 2.25 -22.52
CA ALA A 47 -12.86 2.13 -23.98
C ALA A 47 -11.79 1.19 -24.57
N GLY A 48 -10.90 0.63 -23.75
CA GLY A 48 -9.81 -0.26 -24.20
C GLY A 48 -8.66 0.45 -24.93
N LYS A 49 -8.60 1.78 -24.90
CA LYS A 49 -7.53 2.57 -25.57
C LYS A 49 -6.28 2.76 -24.71
N LEU A 50 -6.41 2.58 -23.39
CA LEU A 50 -5.32 2.71 -22.43
C LEU A 50 -5.30 1.52 -21.48
N MET A 51 -4.09 1.17 -21.03
CA MET A 51 -3.85 0.16 -20.01
C MET A 51 -3.41 0.83 -18.71
N ARG A 52 -3.98 0.35 -17.59
CA ARG A 52 -3.68 0.88 -16.25
C ARG A 52 -2.60 0.03 -15.59
N ALA A 53 -1.45 0.64 -15.31
CA ALA A 53 -0.40 0.03 -14.49
C ALA A 53 -0.52 0.52 -13.04
N LYS A 54 -0.88 -0.38 -12.12
CA LYS A 54 -1.01 -0.07 -10.70
C LYS A 54 0.20 -0.64 -9.94
N VAL A 55 1.06 0.25 -9.43
CA VAL A 55 2.21 -0.13 -8.59
C VAL A 55 1.82 -0.13 -7.11
N SER A 56 1.02 0.85 -6.68
CA SER A 56 0.51 0.94 -5.31
C SER A 56 -0.90 1.56 -5.27
N SER A 57 -1.48 1.73 -4.07
CA SER A 57 -2.74 2.46 -3.90
C SER A 57 -2.68 3.90 -4.42
N HIS A 58 -1.50 4.54 -4.35
CA HIS A 58 -1.31 5.95 -4.69
C HIS A 58 -0.56 6.17 -6.01
N ARG A 59 0.14 5.16 -6.52
CA ARG A 59 0.92 5.26 -7.78
C ARG A 59 0.25 4.45 -8.89
N VAL A 60 -0.48 5.17 -9.74
CA VAL A 60 -1.12 4.64 -10.95
C VAL A 60 -0.58 5.40 -12.15
N ARG A 61 -0.12 4.67 -13.17
CA ARG A 61 0.28 5.22 -14.47
C ARG A 61 -0.53 4.58 -15.58
N TYR A 62 -0.72 5.32 -16.66
CA TYR A 62 -1.46 4.88 -17.85
C TYR A 62 -0.53 4.75 -19.04
N PHE A 63 -0.72 3.69 -19.82
CA PHE A 63 0.12 3.31 -20.96
C PHE A 63 -0.75 2.99 -22.18
N ALA A 64 -0.19 3.15 -23.38
CA ALA A 64 -0.86 2.77 -24.63
C ALA A 64 -1.01 1.24 -24.76
N ASN A 65 0.01 0.49 -24.34
CA ASN A 65 0.12 -0.95 -24.58
C ASN A 65 0.26 -1.74 -23.26
N ASP A 66 -0.30 -2.95 -23.25
CA ASP A 66 -0.21 -3.86 -22.10
C ASP A 66 1.23 -4.32 -21.83
N ILE A 67 2.04 -4.47 -22.89
CA ILE A 67 3.46 -4.83 -22.79
C ILE A 67 4.23 -3.77 -21.97
N LEU A 68 3.97 -2.48 -22.22
CA LEU A 68 4.62 -1.39 -21.50
C LEU A 68 4.14 -1.32 -20.05
N ALA A 69 2.84 -1.48 -19.81
CA ALA A 69 2.28 -1.52 -18.46
C ALA A 69 2.89 -2.65 -17.61
N LYS A 70 3.02 -3.85 -18.20
CA LYS A 70 3.65 -5.01 -17.54
C LYS A 70 5.14 -4.80 -17.31
N ALA A 71 5.87 -4.26 -18.28
CA ALA A 71 7.29 -3.95 -18.12
C ALA A 71 7.53 -2.96 -16.98
N TYR A 72 6.69 -1.92 -16.87
CA TYR A 72 6.78 -0.95 -15.78
C TYR A 72 6.50 -1.56 -14.41
N ILE A 73 5.46 -2.40 -14.30
CA ILE A 73 5.15 -3.11 -13.04
C ILE A 73 6.29 -4.06 -12.67
N ALA A 74 6.84 -4.81 -13.63
CA ALA A 74 7.94 -5.74 -13.40
C ALA A 74 9.21 -5.02 -12.90
N GLY A 75 9.53 -3.85 -13.48
CA GLY A 75 10.67 -3.03 -13.04
C GLY A 75 10.46 -2.33 -11.68
N GLN A 76 9.21 -2.19 -11.21
CA GLN A 76 8.88 -1.59 -9.92
C GLN A 76 8.63 -2.61 -8.81
N ALA A 77 8.61 -3.91 -9.13
CA ALA A 77 8.52 -4.94 -8.11
C ALA A 77 9.69 -4.72 -7.14
N PRO A 78 9.43 -4.45 -5.85
CA PRO A 78 10.52 -4.36 -4.89
C PRO A 78 11.26 -5.68 -4.99
N ALA A 79 12.59 -5.63 -5.04
CA ALA A 79 13.40 -6.78 -4.73
C ALA A 79 12.98 -7.20 -3.32
N ARG A 80 11.99 -8.08 -3.22
CA ARG A 80 11.64 -8.75 -1.98
C ARG A 80 12.90 -9.51 -1.69
N ALA A 81 13.71 -8.96 -0.78
CA ALA A 81 14.75 -9.73 -0.14
C ALA A 81 14.06 -11.04 0.24
N PRO A 82 14.54 -12.19 -0.25
CA PRO A 82 13.97 -13.45 0.18
C PRO A 82 14.04 -13.38 1.70
N HIS A 83 12.89 -13.33 2.37
CA HIS A 83 12.86 -13.49 3.80
C HIS A 83 13.52 -14.83 4.01
N SER A 84 14.77 -14.81 4.48
CA SER A 84 15.54 -16.00 4.79
C SER A 84 14.58 -16.85 5.60
N ALA A 85 14.17 -18.00 5.03
CA ALA A 85 13.19 -18.89 5.65
C ALA A 85 13.59 -18.97 7.11
N ALA A 86 12.74 -18.44 8.00
CA ALA A 86 13.11 -18.21 9.39
C ALA A 86 13.74 -19.50 9.90
N GLY A 87 15.07 -19.50 10.01
CA GLY A 87 15.81 -20.66 10.49
C GLY A 87 15.10 -21.08 11.76
N SER A 88 14.73 -22.37 11.83
CA SER A 88 13.92 -22.92 12.91
C SER A 88 14.27 -22.20 14.20
N ARG A 89 13.32 -21.45 14.78
CA ARG A 89 13.58 -20.74 16.03
C ARG A 89 14.06 -21.79 17.03
N THR A 90 15.37 -21.87 17.24
CA THR A 90 15.95 -22.75 18.24
C THR A 90 15.44 -22.22 19.56
N ARG A 91 14.37 -22.85 20.06
CA ARG A 91 13.78 -22.49 21.35
C ARG A 91 14.90 -22.65 22.38
N ALA A 92 15.02 -21.70 23.30
CA ALA A 92 15.99 -21.80 24.38
C ALA A 92 15.81 -23.15 25.09
N HIS A 93 16.87 -23.96 25.17
CA HIS A 93 16.85 -25.33 25.68
C HIS A 93 16.87 -25.40 27.22
N TRP A 94 16.28 -24.44 27.91
CA TRP A 94 16.22 -24.49 29.38
C TRP A 94 15.14 -25.47 29.82
N LYS A 95 15.48 -26.36 30.76
CA LYS A 95 14.51 -27.24 31.40
C LYS A 95 13.47 -26.38 32.15
N PRO A 96 12.19 -26.78 32.21
CA PRO A 96 11.14 -26.03 32.90
C PRO A 96 11.50 -25.67 34.36
N ASP A 97 12.24 -26.55 35.03
CA ASP A 97 12.65 -26.40 36.44
C ASP A 97 14.07 -25.82 36.61
N ALA A 98 14.65 -25.23 35.56
CA ALA A 98 15.98 -24.64 35.68
C ALA A 98 15.95 -23.43 36.64
N PRO A 99 16.84 -23.36 37.64
CA PRO A 99 16.85 -22.25 38.58
C PRO A 99 17.20 -20.94 37.87
N MET A 100 16.42 -19.89 38.16
CA MET A 100 16.60 -18.58 37.54
C MET A 100 17.92 -17.95 38.02
N ARG A 101 18.90 -17.81 37.11
CA ARG A 101 20.17 -17.12 37.41
C ARG A 101 19.97 -15.60 37.40
N ILE A 102 19.60 -15.03 38.54
CA ILE A 102 19.53 -13.58 38.74
C ILE A 102 20.96 -13.05 38.92
N THR A 103 21.37 -12.09 38.08
CA THR A 103 22.67 -11.43 38.14
C THR A 103 22.50 -9.96 38.55
N PRO A 104 23.57 -9.23 38.92
CA PRO A 104 23.48 -7.81 39.26
C PRO A 104 22.92 -6.91 38.13
N LYS A 105 22.90 -7.41 36.89
CA LYS A 105 22.34 -6.70 35.72
C LYS A 105 20.88 -7.09 35.43
N THR A 106 20.33 -8.07 36.14
CA THR A 106 18.97 -8.56 35.91
C THR A 106 17.96 -7.54 36.46
N LYS A 107 17.26 -6.86 35.56
CA LYS A 107 16.19 -5.92 35.92
C LYS A 107 14.89 -6.69 36.13
N ILE A 108 14.41 -6.72 37.38
CA ILE A 108 13.13 -7.34 37.72
C ILE A 108 12.08 -6.23 37.78
N TYR A 109 11.18 -6.21 36.81
CA TYR A 109 10.03 -5.30 36.80
C TYR A 109 8.82 -6.01 37.39
N VAL A 110 8.73 -6.07 38.71
CA VAL A 110 7.50 -6.52 39.39
C VAL A 110 6.55 -5.32 39.45
N ALA A 111 5.44 -5.38 38.74
CA ALA A 111 4.37 -4.42 38.95
C ALA A 111 3.77 -4.63 40.35
N PRO A 112 3.55 -3.56 41.14
CA PRO A 112 2.79 -3.68 42.38
C PRO A 112 1.42 -4.30 42.11
N PRO A 113 0.89 -5.17 42.99
CA PRO A 113 -0.46 -5.69 42.83
C PRO A 113 -1.45 -4.52 42.78
N LEU A 114 -2.39 -4.58 41.84
CA LEU A 114 -3.44 -3.58 41.70
C LEU A 114 -4.18 -3.43 43.05
N PRO A 115 -4.48 -2.20 43.51
CA PRO A 115 -5.26 -2.02 44.72
C PRO A 115 -6.62 -2.70 44.56
N ARG A 116 -7.05 -3.45 45.59
CA ARG A 116 -8.29 -4.26 45.55
C ARG A 116 -9.57 -3.44 45.32
N ASN A 117 -9.51 -2.13 45.52
CA ASN A 117 -10.65 -1.21 45.43
C ASN A 117 -10.62 -0.31 44.19
N VAL A 118 -10.19 -0.83 43.03
CA VAL A 118 -10.49 -0.15 41.76
C VAL A 118 -11.94 -0.44 41.41
N PHE A 119 -12.86 0.40 41.89
CA PHE A 119 -14.22 0.42 41.38
C PHE A 119 -14.15 0.64 39.86
N ARG A 120 -14.71 -0.29 39.08
CA ARG A 120 -14.99 -0.05 37.67
C ARG A 120 -15.99 1.11 37.60
N THR A 121 -15.52 2.34 37.45
CA THR A 121 -16.38 3.47 37.08
C THR A 121 -16.77 3.30 35.62
N ASN A 122 -17.68 2.37 35.36
CA ASN A 122 -18.32 2.25 34.07
C ASN A 122 -19.79 1.89 34.31
N THR A 123 -20.53 2.81 34.94
CA THR A 123 -21.99 2.84 34.83
C THR A 123 -22.47 4.28 35.05
N TYR A 124 -22.72 5.02 33.97
CA TYR A 124 -23.89 5.87 33.77
C TYR A 124 -24.12 5.96 32.25
N PRO A 125 -25.36 5.94 31.73
CA PRO A 125 -26.56 6.48 32.38
C PRO A 125 -27.68 5.43 32.53
N GLN A 126 -28.45 5.52 33.61
CA GLN A 126 -29.83 5.01 33.59
C GLN A 126 -30.75 6.22 33.82
N PHE A 127 -31.34 6.64 32.70
CA PHE A 127 -32.49 7.53 32.51
C PHE A 127 -32.36 9.00 32.91
#